data_AF-A0A384L1E9-F1
#
_entry.id   AF-A0A384L1E9-F1
#
_cell.length_a   1.000
_cell.length_b   1.000
_cell.length_c   1.000
_cell.angle_alpha   90.00
_cell.angle_beta   90.00
_cell.angle_gamma   90.00
#
_symmetry.space_group_name_H-M   'P 1'
#
loop_
_entity.id
_entity.type
_entity.pdbx_description
1 polymer ?
#
loop_
_entity_poly.entity_id
_entity_poly.type
_entity_poly.pdbx_seq_one_letter_code
_entity_poly.pdbx_strand_id
1 'polypeptide(L)'
;MNRILRRGWKPTFAERNTLWVVSQRTFYASKWVRRLQLLNEKYNYRINAEDEAEYEEKKEDDQVEKIYPLWNSRRTGLLAYKVGCMSIWDVWGVKHAVTVAKVNNCYVLNQKNITKNGYEALEVGIGNMNVIKQSKNNIGNYIKRKLGFIHKIKEFKCTHDCFLPVQHKFSVRHFSPGQNLFISSTVKNKGFCGAMKKWNFSGKNASHGTESKAHRSLGSVSMGKTVNIVFRHKKMNTHIGEKNLVKCSNNKLFRINSLQNLLFIKGSIGGYKNKIIKISDAKGRAFNKFKDKIYLYYPTFIYKKNRKYKNVIDMPHSLEDPFLYNEIPLYEPTNK
;
A
#
# COMPACT_ATOMS: atom_id res chain seq x y z
N MET A 1 88.69 4.54 -4.00
CA MET A 1 88.97 4.05 -2.63
C MET A 1 87.94 2.97 -2.29
N ASN A 2 88.41 1.73 -2.17
CA ASN A 2 87.84 0.54 -1.55
C ASN A 2 86.47 -0.05 -1.96
N ARG A 3 86.60 -1.21 -2.62
CA ARG A 3 85.75 -2.43 -2.66
C ARG A 3 84.86 -2.64 -1.43
N ILE A 4 83.70 -3.28 -1.65
CA ILE A 4 83.38 -4.64 -1.14
C ILE A 4 82.24 -5.24 -1.99
N LEU A 5 82.54 -6.38 -2.63
CA LEU A 5 81.58 -7.33 -3.19
C LEU A 5 80.88 -8.08 -2.05
N ARG A 6 79.60 -8.45 -2.22
CA ARG A 6 79.08 -9.80 -1.88
C ARG A 6 77.66 -10.04 -2.42
N ARG A 7 77.62 -10.96 -3.39
CA ARG A 7 76.76 -12.16 -3.53
C ARG A 7 75.27 -12.04 -3.21
N GLY A 8 74.48 -12.45 -4.20
CA GLY A 8 73.03 -12.39 -4.18
C GLY A 8 72.32 -13.41 -3.29
N TRP A 9 71.02 -13.13 -3.16
CA TRP A 9 70.00 -14.12 -2.89
C TRP A 9 68.67 -13.55 -3.42
N LYS A 10 68.05 -14.23 -4.39
CA LYS A 10 66.67 -13.95 -4.80
C LYS A 10 65.73 -14.56 -3.74
N PRO A 11 64.81 -13.82 -3.11
CA PRO A 11 63.64 -14.42 -2.51
C PRO A 11 62.61 -14.64 -3.62
N THR A 12 62.14 -15.87 -3.67
CA THR A 12 61.12 -16.39 -4.56
C THR A 12 59.78 -15.67 -4.40
N PHE A 13 59.06 -15.65 -5.51
CA PHE A 13 57.68 -15.25 -5.68
C PHE A 13 56.80 -16.02 -4.68
N ALA A 14 56.38 -15.36 -3.59
CA ALA A 14 55.37 -15.87 -2.68
C ALA A 14 54.62 -14.68 -2.05
N GLU A 15 53.43 -14.45 -2.62
CA GLU A 15 52.22 -14.01 -1.93
C GLU A 15 52.40 -13.00 -0.80
N ARG A 16 52.15 -11.71 -1.10
CA ARG A 16 51.70 -10.76 -0.08
C ARG A 16 50.88 -9.64 -0.71
N ASN A 17 49.56 -9.83 -0.65
CA ASN A 17 48.50 -8.84 -0.44
C ASN A 17 48.87 -7.37 -0.67
N THR A 18 48.40 -6.79 -1.77
CA THR A 18 48.06 -5.35 -1.82
C THR A 18 46.68 -5.16 -2.44
N LEU A 19 45.69 -5.18 -1.55
CA LEU A 19 44.33 -4.72 -1.80
C LEU A 19 44.35 -3.21 -2.04
N TRP A 20 44.03 -2.78 -3.26
CA TRP A 20 43.55 -1.42 -3.53
C TRP A 20 42.22 -1.48 -4.27
N VAL A 21 41.21 -2.03 -3.59
CA VAL A 21 39.81 -1.73 -3.91
C VAL A 21 39.40 -0.59 -2.99
N VAL A 22 39.10 0.55 -3.60
CA VAL A 22 38.60 1.76 -2.94
C VAL A 22 37.33 1.40 -2.16
N SER A 23 37.51 1.14 -0.87
CA SER A 23 36.44 0.85 0.08
C SER A 23 35.66 2.13 0.36
N GLN A 24 34.55 2.35 -0.34
CA GLN A 24 33.50 3.23 0.15
C GLN A 24 33.04 2.70 1.52
N ARG A 25 33.27 3.48 2.56
CA ARG A 25 32.90 3.17 3.94
C ARG A 25 31.36 3.15 4.08
N THR A 26 30.73 2.01 3.84
CA THR A 26 29.37 1.78 4.32
C THR A 26 29.43 1.50 5.83
N PHE A 27 28.60 2.24 6.57
CA PHE A 27 28.35 2.16 8.01
C PHE A 27 28.70 0.79 8.65
N TYR A 28 29.51 0.81 9.71
CA TYR A 28 29.96 -0.35 10.50
C TYR A 28 28.87 -1.42 10.68
N ALA A 29 28.87 -2.45 9.82
CA ALA A 29 28.38 -3.76 10.20
C ALA A 29 29.47 -4.36 11.10
N SER A 30 29.18 -4.58 12.38
CA SER A 30 30.13 -5.21 13.30
C SER A 30 30.67 -6.51 12.71
N LYS A 31 31.95 -6.86 12.99
CA LYS A 31 32.56 -8.13 12.53
C LYS A 31 31.65 -9.33 12.81
N TRP A 32 30.87 -9.27 13.89
CA TRP A 32 29.87 -10.27 14.26
C TRP A 32 28.69 -10.35 13.29
N VAL A 33 28.11 -9.22 12.86
CA VAL A 33 27.04 -9.20 11.84
C VAL A 33 27.52 -9.80 10.52
N ARG A 34 28.76 -9.47 10.11
CA ARG A 34 29.35 -10.01 8.89
C ARG A 34 29.62 -11.51 8.99
N ARG A 35 30.05 -11.98 10.16
CA ARG A 35 30.25 -13.41 10.46
C ARG A 35 28.93 -14.18 10.51
N LEU A 36 27.88 -13.57 11.08
CA LEU A 36 26.55 -14.14 11.14
C LEU A 36 25.91 -14.20 9.75
N GLN A 37 26.18 -13.20 8.91
CA GLN A 37 25.76 -13.18 7.52
C GLN A 37 26.46 -14.27 6.70
N LEU A 38 27.78 -14.45 6.85
CA LEU A 38 28.54 -15.56 6.22
C LEU A 38 28.09 -16.95 6.72
N LEU A 39 27.79 -17.07 8.02
CA LEU A 39 27.22 -18.30 8.60
C LEU A 39 25.84 -18.59 8.02
N ASN A 40 24.99 -17.58 7.86
CA ASN A 40 23.67 -17.71 7.24
C ASN A 40 23.73 -17.92 5.72
N GLU A 41 24.76 -17.39 5.04
CA GLU A 41 24.97 -17.60 3.59
C GLU A 41 25.24 -19.06 3.26
N LYS A 42 25.87 -19.81 4.17
CA LYS A 42 26.03 -21.28 4.05
C LYS A 42 24.69 -22.03 4.14
N TYR A 43 23.66 -21.38 4.72
CA TYR A 43 22.27 -21.81 4.76
C TYR A 43 21.39 -21.04 3.78
N ASN A 44 21.94 -20.41 2.73
CA ASN A 44 21.14 -19.99 1.58
C ASN A 44 20.67 -21.25 0.85
N TYR A 45 19.64 -21.89 1.41
CA TYR A 45 18.76 -22.76 0.68
C TYR A 45 18.41 -22.03 -0.62
N ARG A 46 18.55 -22.72 -1.75
CA ARG A 46 17.76 -22.37 -2.93
C ARG A 46 16.34 -22.23 -2.38
N ILE A 47 15.76 -21.02 -2.47
CA ILE A 47 14.33 -20.89 -2.27
C ILE A 47 13.76 -21.80 -3.35
N ASN A 48 13.32 -23.00 -2.97
CA ASN A 48 12.55 -23.83 -3.88
C ASN A 48 11.42 -22.90 -4.31
N ALA A 49 11.29 -22.67 -5.62
CA ALA A 49 10.12 -21.98 -6.12
C ALA A 49 8.94 -22.80 -5.61
N GLU A 50 8.21 -22.27 -4.63
CA GLU A 50 6.98 -22.90 -4.17
C GLU A 50 6.11 -22.99 -5.41
N ASP A 51 5.83 -24.21 -5.88
CA ASP A 51 4.94 -24.43 -7.01
C ASP A 51 3.67 -23.61 -6.73
N GLU A 52 3.33 -22.69 -7.63
CA GLU A 52 2.15 -21.84 -7.45
C GLU A 52 0.93 -22.74 -7.46
N ALA A 53 0.49 -23.19 -6.29
CA ALA A 53 -0.70 -24.00 -6.18
C ALA A 53 -1.86 -23.22 -6.83
N GLU A 54 -2.53 -23.81 -7.81
CA GLU A 54 -3.64 -23.11 -8.49
C GLU A 54 -4.85 -22.94 -7.56
N TYR A 55 -5.02 -23.89 -6.64
CA TYR A 55 -6.13 -23.97 -5.69
C TYR A 55 -5.62 -23.98 -4.25
N GLU A 56 -6.36 -23.33 -3.36
CA GLU A 56 -6.19 -23.48 -1.92
C GLU A 56 -7.40 -24.18 -1.28
N GLU A 57 -7.10 -25.01 -0.30
CA GLU A 57 -8.05 -25.55 0.66
C GLU A 57 -7.71 -24.97 2.04
N LYS A 58 -8.69 -24.33 2.69
CA LYS A 58 -8.56 -23.85 4.06
C LYS A 58 -9.69 -24.44 4.90
N LYS A 59 -9.41 -24.59 6.20
CA LYS A 59 -10.43 -24.95 7.19
C LYS A 59 -11.51 -23.87 7.23
N GLU A 60 -12.72 -24.30 7.53
CA GLU A 60 -13.86 -23.40 7.71
C GLU A 60 -13.63 -22.52 8.94
N ASP A 61 -14.08 -21.27 8.84
CA ASP A 61 -14.01 -20.32 9.96
C ASP A 61 -15.22 -20.57 10.87
N ASP A 62 -15.09 -21.51 11.81
CA ASP A 62 -16.18 -21.99 12.69
C ASP A 62 -16.87 -20.88 13.53
N GLN A 63 -16.29 -19.67 13.57
CA GLN A 63 -16.75 -18.56 14.40
C GLN A 63 -17.57 -17.50 13.65
N VAL A 64 -17.71 -17.59 12.32
CA VAL A 64 -18.33 -16.54 11.51
C VAL A 64 -19.42 -17.11 10.63
N GLU A 65 -20.64 -16.59 10.81
CA GLU A 65 -21.79 -16.95 9.99
C GLU A 65 -21.98 -15.98 8.81
N LYS A 66 -22.59 -16.47 7.74
CA LYS A 66 -22.95 -15.67 6.57
C LYS A 66 -24.17 -14.82 6.89
N ILE A 67 -24.09 -13.52 6.59
CA ILE A 67 -25.17 -12.56 6.84
C ILE A 67 -25.61 -11.93 5.52
N TYR A 68 -26.91 -11.63 5.40
CA TYR A 68 -27.45 -10.88 4.27
C TYR A 68 -27.53 -9.40 4.64
N PRO A 69 -26.97 -8.49 3.81
CA PRO A 69 -26.91 -7.08 4.14
C PRO A 69 -28.28 -6.42 4.08
N LEU A 70 -28.59 -5.62 5.09
CA LEU A 70 -29.64 -4.62 5.06
C LEU A 70 -29.18 -3.38 4.28
N TRP A 71 -30.11 -2.47 3.99
CA TRP A 71 -29.82 -1.27 3.20
C TRP A 71 -28.74 -0.36 3.82
N ASN A 72 -28.62 -0.36 5.16
CA ASN A 72 -27.67 0.42 5.93
C ASN A 72 -26.43 -0.39 6.38
N SER A 73 -26.37 -1.69 6.06
CA SER A 73 -25.28 -2.58 6.47
C SER A 73 -23.96 -2.15 5.86
N ARG A 74 -22.95 -2.02 6.72
CA ARG A 74 -21.60 -1.60 6.36
C ARG A 74 -20.61 -2.55 6.98
N ARG A 75 -20.05 -3.43 6.15
CA ARG A 75 -18.96 -4.32 6.54
C ARG A 75 -17.63 -3.58 6.74
N THR A 76 -16.69 -4.28 7.36
CA THR A 76 -15.36 -3.78 7.66
C THR A 76 -14.50 -3.61 6.41
N GLY A 77 -13.38 -2.90 6.56
CA GLY A 77 -12.33 -2.83 5.54
C GLY A 77 -11.05 -3.50 6.02
N LEU A 78 -10.02 -3.47 5.19
CA LEU A 78 -8.71 -4.07 5.47
C LEU A 78 -7.60 -3.03 5.54
N LEU A 79 -6.56 -3.38 6.29
CA LEU A 79 -5.26 -2.74 6.19
C LEU A 79 -4.37 -3.55 5.25
N ALA A 80 -3.52 -2.86 4.50
CA ALA A 80 -2.52 -3.49 3.65
C ALA A 80 -1.23 -2.67 3.61
N TYR A 81 -0.11 -3.31 3.28
CA TYR A 81 1.13 -2.65 2.94
C TYR A 81 1.18 -2.40 1.44
N LYS A 82 1.45 -1.16 1.03
CA LYS A 82 1.71 -0.84 -0.38
C LYS A 82 3.06 -1.43 -0.79
N VAL A 83 3.09 -2.47 -1.61
CA VAL A 83 4.32 -3.11 -2.07
C VAL A 83 4.97 -2.27 -3.17
N GLY A 84 4.21 -1.97 -4.21
CA GLY A 84 4.72 -1.28 -5.39
C GLY A 84 3.64 -1.05 -6.44
N CYS A 85 4.07 -0.65 -7.62
CA CYS A 85 3.20 -0.49 -8.79
C CYS A 85 3.75 -1.37 -9.91
N MET A 86 2.86 -1.93 -10.71
CA MET A 86 3.18 -2.70 -11.92
C MET A 86 2.12 -2.44 -12.98
N SER A 87 2.34 -2.97 -14.19
CA SER A 87 1.32 -2.98 -15.23
C SER A 87 0.82 -4.41 -15.41
N ILE A 88 -0.48 -4.57 -15.58
CA ILE A 88 -1.12 -5.83 -15.97
C ILE A 88 -1.77 -5.58 -17.33
N TRP A 89 -1.69 -6.57 -18.21
CA TRP A 89 -2.36 -6.57 -19.51
C TRP A 89 -3.66 -7.35 -19.38
N ASP A 90 -4.73 -6.80 -19.94
CA ASP A 90 -6.01 -7.50 -20.06
C ASP A 90 -5.98 -8.46 -21.26
N VAL A 91 -6.99 -9.32 -21.38
CA VAL A 91 -7.15 -10.26 -22.51
C VAL A 91 -7.16 -9.53 -23.85
N TRP A 92 -7.74 -8.33 -23.89
CA TRP A 92 -7.82 -7.44 -25.05
C TRP A 92 -6.52 -6.66 -25.35
N GLY A 93 -5.40 -6.99 -24.70
CA GLY A 93 -4.13 -6.29 -24.93
C GLY A 93 -4.07 -4.87 -24.33
N VAL A 94 -4.99 -4.51 -23.44
CA VAL A 94 -5.02 -3.19 -22.80
C VAL A 94 -4.09 -3.15 -21.61
N LYS A 95 -3.21 -2.14 -21.56
CA LYS A 95 -2.33 -1.91 -20.41
C LYS A 95 -3.07 -1.23 -19.27
N HIS A 96 -3.08 -1.86 -18.10
CA HIS A 96 -3.61 -1.29 -16.86
C HIS A 96 -2.52 -1.08 -15.81
N ALA A 97 -2.31 0.17 -15.40
CA ALA A 97 -1.44 0.48 -14.27
C ALA A 97 -2.12 0.12 -12.95
N VAL A 98 -1.49 -0.75 -12.18
CA VAL A 98 -2.00 -1.26 -10.89
C VAL A 98 -1.00 -1.03 -9.76
N THR A 99 -1.52 -0.75 -8.57
CA THR A 99 -0.77 -0.76 -7.31
C THR A 99 -1.00 -2.10 -6.61
N VAL A 100 0.09 -2.77 -6.23
CA VAL A 100 0.06 -4.02 -5.47
C VAL A 100 0.06 -3.71 -3.98
N ALA A 101 -0.92 -4.26 -3.26
CA ALA A 101 -1.05 -4.12 -1.82
C ALA A 101 -1.10 -5.49 -1.14
N LYS A 102 -0.23 -5.71 -0.14
CA LYS A 102 -0.13 -6.96 0.60
C LYS A 102 -0.85 -6.88 1.93
N VAL A 103 -1.79 -7.78 2.17
CA VAL A 103 -2.44 -7.94 3.48
C VAL A 103 -1.62 -8.95 4.27
N ASN A 104 -0.82 -8.48 5.22
CA ASN A 104 0.03 -9.34 6.03
C ASN A 104 -0.41 -9.30 7.49
N ASN A 105 -0.84 -10.44 8.04
CA ASN A 105 -1.23 -10.59 9.45
C ASN A 105 -2.21 -9.50 9.90
N CYS A 106 -3.39 -9.48 9.28
CA CYS A 106 -4.43 -8.52 9.58
C CYS A 106 -5.48 -9.17 10.49
N TYR A 107 -5.68 -8.61 11.69
CA TYR A 107 -6.53 -9.20 12.73
C TYR A 107 -7.52 -8.20 13.29
N VAL A 108 -8.66 -8.70 13.76
CA VAL A 108 -9.62 -7.93 14.57
C VAL A 108 -9.10 -7.82 16.00
N LEU A 109 -8.97 -6.60 16.52
CA LEU A 109 -8.48 -6.31 17.86
C LEU A 109 -9.59 -6.05 18.87
N ASN A 110 -10.62 -5.34 18.44
CA ASN A 110 -11.68 -4.88 19.33
C ASN A 110 -12.93 -4.51 18.53
N GLN A 111 -14.07 -4.61 19.20
CA GLN A 111 -15.35 -4.13 18.71
C GLN A 111 -15.76 -2.92 19.57
N LYS A 112 -16.11 -1.81 18.91
CA LYS A 112 -16.60 -0.59 19.54
C LYS A 112 -18.11 -0.59 19.41
N ASN A 113 -18.79 -0.48 20.55
CA ASN A 113 -20.26 -0.51 20.64
C ASN A 113 -20.80 0.87 20.96
N ILE A 114 -22.05 1.14 20.56
CA ILE A 114 -22.74 2.42 20.81
C ILE A 114 -22.80 2.75 22.30
N THR A 115 -23.16 1.77 23.15
CA THR A 115 -23.34 1.98 24.59
C THR A 115 -22.07 2.42 25.32
N LYS A 116 -20.91 1.86 24.94
CA LYS A 116 -19.62 2.15 25.60
C LYS A 116 -18.83 3.28 24.94
N ASN A 117 -18.96 3.45 23.62
CA ASN A 117 -18.11 4.35 22.85
C ASN A 117 -18.87 5.48 22.13
N GLY A 118 -20.20 5.42 22.07
CA GLY A 118 -21.03 6.37 21.32
C GLY A 118 -21.05 6.14 19.81
N TYR A 119 -20.39 5.09 19.30
CA TYR A 119 -20.39 4.73 17.88
C TYR A 119 -20.03 3.26 17.66
N GLU A 120 -20.39 2.74 16.49
CA GLU A 120 -20.04 1.39 16.04
C GLU A 120 -18.80 1.41 15.14
N ALA A 121 -17.79 0.63 15.51
CA ALA A 121 -16.59 0.44 14.71
C ALA A 121 -15.86 -0.84 15.09
N LEU A 122 -15.05 -1.33 14.15
CA LEU A 122 -14.16 -2.45 14.37
C LEU A 122 -12.71 -2.00 14.28
N GLU A 123 -11.94 -2.31 15.30
CA GLU A 123 -10.51 -1.97 15.42
C GLU A 123 -9.71 -3.09 14.75
N VAL A 124 -8.98 -2.74 13.68
CA VAL A 124 -8.21 -3.69 12.88
C VAL A 124 -6.72 -3.40 13.03
N GLY A 125 -5.95 -4.44 13.32
CA GLY A 125 -4.50 -4.43 13.36
C GLY A 125 -3.86 -5.05 12.13
N ILE A 126 -2.66 -4.61 11.77
CA ILE A 126 -1.85 -5.23 10.71
C ILE A 126 -0.39 -5.44 11.10
N GLY A 127 0.17 -6.55 10.65
CA GLY A 127 1.59 -6.87 10.62
C GLY A 127 2.17 -7.26 11.96
N ASN A 128 3.45 -7.62 11.94
CA ASN A 128 4.19 -8.00 13.14
C ASN A 128 5.26 -6.94 13.42
N MET A 129 5.35 -6.49 14.66
CA MET A 129 6.34 -5.53 15.13
C MET A 129 7.14 -6.13 16.28
N ASN A 130 8.45 -5.86 16.32
CA ASN A 130 9.29 -6.37 17.40
C ASN A 130 8.82 -5.84 18.77
N VAL A 131 8.81 -6.72 19.77
CA VAL A 131 8.46 -6.45 21.18
C VAL A 131 9.18 -5.22 21.72
N ILE A 132 10.47 -5.09 21.40
CA ILE A 132 11.32 -4.00 21.89
C ILE A 132 10.81 -2.62 21.44
N LYS A 133 10.14 -2.56 20.28
CA LYS A 133 9.60 -1.31 19.73
C LYS A 133 8.16 -1.01 20.21
N GLN A 134 7.58 -1.89 21.04
CA GLN A 134 6.23 -1.72 21.56
C GLN A 134 6.24 -1.10 22.95
N SER A 135 5.21 -0.31 23.24
CA SER A 135 4.96 0.17 24.60
C SER A 135 4.46 -0.96 25.49
N LYS A 136 4.85 -0.96 26.77
CA LYS A 136 4.45 -1.96 27.77
C LYS A 136 2.92 -2.14 27.85
N ASN A 137 2.16 -1.05 27.76
CA ASN A 137 0.70 -1.11 27.77
C ASN A 137 0.13 -1.84 26.55
N ASN A 138 0.71 -1.63 25.37
CA ASN A 138 0.31 -2.36 24.16
C ASN A 138 0.63 -3.84 24.27
N ILE A 139 1.78 -4.19 24.83
CA ILE A 139 2.20 -5.58 25.05
C ILE A 139 1.17 -6.32 25.92
N GLY A 140 0.83 -5.78 27.10
CA GLY A 140 -0.18 -6.39 27.97
C GLY A 140 -1.55 -6.53 27.28
N ASN A 141 -1.92 -5.52 26.49
CA ASN A 141 -3.13 -5.52 25.68
C ASN A 141 -3.16 -6.62 24.61
N TYR A 142 -2.05 -6.90 23.92
CA TYR A 142 -1.98 -7.94 22.91
C TYR A 142 -1.92 -9.34 23.55
N ILE A 143 -1.21 -9.49 24.67
CA ILE A 143 -1.14 -10.74 25.43
C ILE A 143 -2.52 -11.13 25.97
N LYS A 144 -3.26 -10.17 26.55
CA LYS A 144 -4.65 -10.40 27.01
C LYS A 144 -5.55 -10.91 25.88
N ARG A 145 -5.31 -10.45 24.66
CA ARG A 145 -6.05 -10.84 23.45
C ARG A 145 -5.45 -12.08 22.76
N LYS A 146 -4.37 -12.67 23.27
CA LYS A 146 -3.67 -13.81 22.65
C LYS A 146 -3.25 -13.56 21.18
N LEU A 147 -2.90 -12.31 20.87
CA LEU A 147 -2.46 -11.91 19.52
C LEU A 147 -0.97 -11.58 19.50
N GLY A 148 -0.36 -11.70 18.32
CA GLY A 148 0.98 -11.20 18.08
C GLY A 148 1.08 -9.67 18.18
N PHE A 149 2.31 -9.15 18.20
CA PHE A 149 2.56 -7.72 18.32
C PHE A 149 2.25 -6.98 17.02
N ILE A 150 1.24 -6.11 17.05
CA ILE A 150 0.74 -5.44 15.85
C ILE A 150 1.52 -4.17 15.53
N HIS A 151 1.86 -3.96 14.26
CA HIS A 151 2.58 -2.76 13.80
C HIS A 151 1.70 -1.52 13.79
N LYS A 152 0.51 -1.60 13.19
CA LYS A 152 -0.45 -0.49 13.21
C LYS A 152 -1.88 -0.93 13.33
N ILE A 153 -2.64 -0.03 13.94
CA ILE A 153 -4.05 -0.16 14.24
C ILE A 153 -4.81 0.96 13.53
N LYS A 154 -5.96 0.63 12.95
CA LYS A 154 -6.95 1.58 12.46
C LYS A 154 -8.36 1.05 12.72
N GLU A 155 -9.26 1.98 12.99
CA GLU A 155 -10.68 1.68 13.17
C GLU A 155 -11.43 1.79 11.84
N PHE A 156 -12.39 0.90 11.62
CA PHE A 156 -13.34 0.95 10.51
C PHE A 156 -14.75 1.09 11.06
N LYS A 157 -15.47 2.13 10.62
CA LYS A 157 -16.90 2.25 10.93
C LYS A 157 -17.63 1.08 10.28
N CYS A 158 -18.23 0.24 11.11
CA CYS A 158 -18.90 -1.00 10.77
C CYS A 158 -20.22 -1.03 11.52
N THR A 159 -21.26 -1.58 10.92
CA THR A 159 -22.54 -1.83 11.60
C THR A 159 -22.45 -3.09 12.45
N HIS A 160 -23.25 -3.17 13.52
CA HIS A 160 -23.25 -4.29 14.48
C HIS A 160 -23.54 -5.65 13.85
N ASP A 161 -24.39 -5.70 12.82
CA ASP A 161 -24.69 -6.90 12.04
C ASP A 161 -23.43 -7.49 11.37
N CYS A 162 -22.45 -6.65 11.04
CA CYS A 162 -21.24 -7.05 10.35
C CYS A 162 -20.03 -7.21 11.29
N PHE A 163 -20.24 -7.32 12.60
CA PHE A 163 -19.15 -7.48 13.56
C PHE A 163 -18.50 -8.86 13.45
N LEU A 164 -17.17 -8.83 13.41
CA LEU A 164 -16.34 -10.03 13.36
C LEU A 164 -15.76 -10.30 14.74
N PRO A 165 -15.63 -11.57 15.15
CA PRO A 165 -15.08 -11.92 16.45
C PRO A 165 -13.65 -11.38 16.60
N VAL A 166 -13.30 -11.00 17.83
CA VAL A 166 -11.93 -10.58 18.16
C VAL A 166 -10.99 -11.75 17.87
N GLN A 167 -9.79 -11.46 17.36
CA GLN A 167 -8.80 -12.43 16.85
C GLN A 167 -9.05 -12.97 15.43
N HIS A 168 -10.20 -12.71 14.81
CA HIS A 168 -10.44 -13.15 13.44
C HIS A 168 -9.37 -12.62 12.48
N LYS A 169 -8.81 -13.50 11.64
CA LYS A 169 -7.76 -13.19 10.68
C LYS A 169 -8.38 -12.90 9.31
N PHE A 170 -8.11 -11.72 8.78
CA PHE A 170 -8.61 -11.36 7.46
C PHE A 170 -7.82 -12.02 6.33
N SER A 171 -8.57 -12.48 5.32
CA SER A 171 -8.07 -12.86 4.01
C SER A 171 -8.36 -11.78 2.97
N VAL A 172 -7.58 -11.76 1.89
CA VAL A 172 -7.78 -10.82 0.78
C VAL A 172 -9.12 -11.03 0.07
N ARG A 173 -9.65 -12.25 0.10
CA ARG A 173 -10.96 -12.59 -0.46
C ARG A 173 -12.14 -11.86 0.18
N HIS A 174 -11.91 -11.09 1.24
CA HIS A 174 -12.87 -10.11 1.75
C HIS A 174 -13.42 -9.20 0.63
N PHE A 175 -12.57 -8.82 -0.32
CA PHE A 175 -12.98 -8.06 -1.50
C PHE A 175 -13.19 -9.00 -2.69
N SER A 176 -14.02 -8.55 -3.63
CA SER A 176 -14.30 -9.28 -4.88
C SER A 176 -13.67 -8.53 -6.07
N PRO A 177 -13.01 -9.20 -7.04
CA PRO A 177 -12.48 -8.53 -8.23
C PRO A 177 -13.58 -7.78 -8.98
N GLY A 178 -13.24 -6.61 -9.54
CA GLY A 178 -14.18 -5.69 -10.19
C GLY A 178 -14.82 -4.66 -9.24
N GLN A 179 -14.75 -4.89 -7.93
CA GLN A 179 -15.29 -3.98 -6.91
C GLN A 179 -14.54 -2.63 -6.91
N ASN A 180 -15.26 -1.53 -6.72
CA ASN A 180 -14.61 -0.24 -6.43
C ASN A 180 -14.29 -0.10 -4.94
N LEU A 181 -13.07 0.36 -4.67
CA LEU A 181 -12.52 0.55 -3.34
C LEU A 181 -12.34 2.04 -3.03
N PHE A 182 -12.44 2.34 -1.74
CA PHE A 182 -12.04 3.61 -1.16
C PHE A 182 -10.76 3.41 -0.35
N ILE A 183 -9.72 4.15 -0.71
CA ILE A 183 -8.39 3.96 -0.14
C ILE A 183 -7.93 5.25 0.52
N SER A 184 -7.54 5.15 1.79
CA SER A 184 -6.88 6.23 2.51
C SER A 184 -5.42 5.88 2.73
N SER A 185 -4.54 6.78 2.33
CA SER A 185 -3.08 6.61 2.38
C SER A 185 -2.40 7.89 2.81
N THR A 186 -1.20 7.79 3.38
CA THR A 186 -0.39 8.97 3.68
C THR A 186 0.27 9.51 2.41
N VAL A 187 0.42 10.82 2.31
CA VAL A 187 1.15 11.43 1.19
C VAL A 187 2.66 11.29 1.40
N LYS A 188 3.42 11.20 0.31
CA LYS A 188 4.89 11.29 0.36
C LYS A 188 5.30 12.62 1.02
N ASN A 189 6.20 12.55 1.99
CA ASN A 189 6.67 13.73 2.71
C ASN A 189 7.64 14.51 1.82
N LYS A 190 7.35 15.80 1.60
CA LYS A 190 8.20 16.70 0.82
C LYS A 190 8.80 17.83 1.66
N GLY A 191 8.64 17.78 2.99
CA GLY A 191 9.15 18.80 3.91
C GLY A 191 8.41 20.14 3.78
N PHE A 192 9.03 21.22 4.28
CA PHE A 192 8.51 22.58 4.12
C PHE A 192 8.61 22.99 2.64
N CYS A 193 7.49 23.41 2.06
CA CYS A 193 7.40 23.75 0.65
C CYS A 193 6.86 25.16 0.45
N GLY A 194 7.40 25.86 -0.55
CA GLY A 194 6.86 27.13 -1.03
C GLY A 194 5.51 26.97 -1.72
N ALA A 195 4.78 28.09 -1.86
CA ALA A 195 3.42 28.13 -2.36
C ALA A 195 3.24 27.56 -3.77
N MET A 196 4.21 27.79 -4.66
CA MET A 196 4.18 27.20 -6.01
C MET A 196 4.12 25.67 -5.98
N LYS A 197 4.96 25.02 -5.16
CA LYS A 197 5.02 23.55 -5.08
C LYS A 197 3.83 22.95 -4.31
N LYS A 198 3.27 23.69 -3.35
CA LYS A 198 2.17 23.21 -2.49
C LYS A 198 0.79 23.45 -3.09
N TRP A 199 0.58 24.63 -3.64
CA TRP A 199 -0.73 25.13 -4.06
C TRP A 199 -0.82 25.40 -5.57
N ASN A 200 0.25 25.10 -6.32
CA ASN A 200 0.35 25.38 -7.75
C ASN A 200 0.14 26.86 -8.09
N PHE A 201 0.68 27.77 -7.26
CA PHE A 201 0.72 29.20 -7.60
C PHE A 201 1.65 29.43 -8.81
N SER A 202 1.29 30.35 -9.70
CA SER A 202 2.04 30.67 -10.93
C SER A 202 3.41 31.28 -10.67
N GLY A 203 3.58 32.01 -9.55
CA GLY A 203 4.79 32.78 -9.28
C GLY A 203 4.77 34.14 -10.00
N LYS A 204 5.92 34.79 -10.08
CA LYS A 204 6.13 36.03 -10.87
C LYS A 204 6.90 35.72 -12.15
N ASN A 205 6.94 36.69 -13.08
CA ASN A 205 7.66 36.57 -14.35
C ASN A 205 9.15 36.30 -14.13
N ALA A 206 9.79 35.63 -15.09
CA ALA A 206 11.23 35.38 -15.08
C ALA A 206 12.04 36.60 -15.57
N SER A 207 11.51 37.33 -16.55
CA SER A 207 12.12 38.51 -17.19
C SER A 207 11.27 39.78 -16.95
N HIS A 208 11.66 40.89 -17.61
CA HIS A 208 10.95 42.18 -17.60
C HIS A 208 10.80 42.85 -16.22
N GLY A 209 11.93 43.00 -15.51
CA GLY A 209 12.00 43.85 -14.32
C GLY A 209 11.37 43.27 -13.05
N THR A 210 11.06 41.97 -13.01
CA THR A 210 10.69 41.32 -11.75
C THR A 210 11.87 41.40 -10.77
N GLU A 211 11.62 41.88 -9.54
CA GLU A 211 12.63 41.90 -8.48
C GLU A 211 13.37 40.56 -8.40
N SER A 212 14.71 40.62 -8.40
CA SER A 212 15.60 39.44 -8.55
C SER A 212 15.33 38.29 -7.56
N LYS A 213 14.70 38.57 -6.41
CA LYS A 213 14.41 37.57 -5.37
C LYS A 213 12.94 37.13 -5.32
N ALA A 214 12.07 37.70 -6.15
CA ALA A 214 10.62 37.56 -6.00
C ALA A 214 9.96 36.53 -6.92
N HIS A 215 10.71 35.88 -7.84
CA HIS A 215 10.17 34.96 -8.84
C HIS A 215 9.27 33.85 -8.24
N ARG A 216 9.62 33.36 -7.06
CA ARG A 216 8.89 32.29 -6.35
C ARG A 216 8.18 32.76 -5.07
N SER A 217 8.03 34.08 -4.91
CA SER A 217 7.36 34.68 -3.76
C SER A 217 5.86 34.35 -3.73
N LEU A 218 5.25 34.47 -2.55
CA LEU A 218 3.82 34.19 -2.35
C LEU A 218 2.92 35.25 -3.01
N GLY A 219 3.41 36.48 -3.18
CA GLY A 219 2.60 37.64 -3.57
C GLY A 219 1.80 38.22 -2.40
N SER A 220 0.72 38.96 -2.72
CA SER A 220 -0.15 39.57 -1.71
C SER A 220 -0.96 38.52 -0.94
N VAL A 221 -1.10 38.71 0.37
CA VAL A 221 -1.73 37.76 1.30
C VAL A 221 -3.14 38.20 1.71
N SER A 222 -3.38 39.51 1.85
CA SER A 222 -4.64 40.10 2.32
C SER A 222 -4.96 41.41 1.61
N MET A 223 -6.10 42.02 1.95
CA MET A 223 -6.63 43.23 1.31
C MET A 223 -6.04 44.53 1.89
N GLY A 224 -4.75 44.53 2.24
CA GLY A 224 -4.03 45.73 2.69
C GLY A 224 -4.78 46.51 3.77
N LYS A 225 -5.19 47.74 3.44
CA LYS A 225 -5.80 48.73 4.34
C LYS A 225 -7.25 48.43 4.76
N THR A 226 -8.04 47.73 3.94
CA THR A 226 -9.48 47.52 4.20
C THR A 226 -9.70 46.43 5.25
N VAL A 227 -8.89 45.38 5.20
CA VAL A 227 -8.98 44.23 6.12
C VAL A 227 -7.57 43.93 6.60
N ASN A 228 -7.22 44.51 7.75
CA ASN A 228 -5.90 44.42 8.40
C ASN A 228 -5.64 43.06 9.07
N ILE A 229 -6.22 41.98 8.54
CA ILE A 229 -6.02 40.62 9.02
C ILE A 229 -5.76 39.68 7.85
N VAL A 230 -5.00 38.62 8.12
CA VAL A 230 -4.91 37.48 7.21
C VAL A 230 -6.02 36.50 7.57
N PHE A 231 -6.90 36.20 6.62
CA PHE A 231 -7.97 35.24 6.84
C PHE A 231 -7.42 33.87 7.26
N ARG A 232 -8.10 33.23 8.20
CA ARG A 232 -7.79 31.87 8.64
C ARG A 232 -7.80 30.92 7.43
N HIS A 233 -6.86 29.97 7.40
CA HIS A 233 -6.67 29.01 6.30
C HIS A 233 -6.26 29.62 4.95
N LYS A 234 -5.76 30.87 4.91
CA LYS A 234 -5.10 31.41 3.71
C LYS A 234 -3.95 30.49 3.28
N LYS A 235 -3.89 30.18 1.98
CA LYS A 235 -2.84 29.33 1.39
C LYS A 235 -1.47 30.02 1.52
N MET A 236 -0.56 29.37 2.22
CA MET A 236 0.80 29.86 2.50
C MET A 236 1.86 28.76 2.33
N ASN A 237 3.14 29.14 2.48
CA ASN A 237 4.26 28.20 2.56
C ASN A 237 4.10 27.32 3.80
N THR A 238 4.20 26.01 3.64
CA THR A 238 3.94 25.06 4.73
C THR A 238 4.49 23.69 4.38
N HIS A 239 4.57 22.80 5.37
CA HIS A 239 4.87 21.39 5.16
C HIS A 239 3.84 20.69 4.25
N ILE A 240 4.34 19.80 3.39
CA ILE A 240 3.58 18.80 2.64
C ILE A 240 4.04 17.44 3.12
N GLY A 241 3.14 16.59 3.63
CA GLY A 241 3.55 15.23 3.98
C GLY A 241 2.65 14.51 4.97
N GLU A 242 3.30 13.76 5.87
CA GLU A 242 2.79 12.56 6.55
C GLU A 242 1.48 12.74 7.35
N LYS A 243 1.17 13.95 7.81
CA LYS A 243 -0.11 14.27 8.46
C LYS A 243 -1.28 14.31 7.48
N ASN A 244 -1.03 14.63 6.21
CA ASN A 244 -2.05 14.71 5.18
C ASN A 244 -2.37 13.31 4.67
N LEU A 245 -3.63 12.92 4.83
CA LEU A 245 -4.19 11.71 4.24
C LEU A 245 -4.78 12.04 2.87
N VAL A 246 -4.38 11.30 1.85
CA VAL A 246 -5.03 11.32 0.54
C VAL A 246 -6.03 10.18 0.49
N LYS A 247 -7.26 10.55 0.11
CA LYS A 247 -8.38 9.66 -0.13
C LYS A 247 -8.48 9.45 -1.63
N CYS A 248 -8.18 8.24 -2.09
CA CYS A 248 -8.42 7.81 -3.46
C CYS A 248 -9.77 7.09 -3.50
N SER A 249 -10.74 7.69 -4.17
CA SER A 249 -12.04 7.07 -4.47
C SER A 249 -12.03 6.48 -5.88
N ASN A 250 -12.95 5.54 -6.13
CA ASN A 250 -13.16 4.96 -7.47
C ASN A 250 -11.96 4.13 -8.01
N ASN A 251 -11.18 3.53 -7.10
CA ASN A 251 -10.12 2.59 -7.50
C ASN A 251 -10.71 1.20 -7.66
N LYS A 252 -10.72 0.66 -8.88
CA LYS A 252 -11.24 -0.68 -9.16
C LYS A 252 -10.24 -1.76 -8.73
N LEU A 253 -10.71 -2.84 -8.12
CA LEU A 253 -9.91 -4.03 -7.86
C LEU A 253 -9.79 -4.88 -9.13
N PHE A 254 -8.58 -5.12 -9.59
CA PHE A 254 -8.32 -5.81 -10.86
C PHE A 254 -8.11 -7.31 -10.65
N ARG A 255 -7.23 -7.68 -9.72
CA ARG A 255 -6.84 -9.07 -9.43
C ARG A 255 -6.70 -9.27 -7.93
N ILE A 256 -6.95 -10.48 -7.47
CA ILE A 256 -6.65 -10.96 -6.11
C ILE A 256 -5.74 -12.17 -6.22
N ASN A 257 -4.71 -12.23 -5.38
CA ASN A 257 -3.92 -13.43 -5.14
C ASN A 257 -4.05 -13.81 -3.66
N SER A 258 -4.73 -14.93 -3.38
CA SER A 258 -5.01 -15.42 -2.02
C SER A 258 -3.79 -16.08 -1.37
N LEU A 259 -2.98 -16.80 -2.15
CA LEU A 259 -1.78 -17.50 -1.69
C LEU A 259 -0.81 -16.53 -0.99
N GLN A 260 -0.47 -15.43 -1.69
CA GLN A 260 0.44 -14.41 -1.16
C GLN A 260 -0.27 -13.27 -0.42
N ASN A 261 -1.60 -13.31 -0.35
CA ASN A 261 -2.46 -12.25 0.16
C ASN A 261 -2.16 -10.88 -0.48
N LEU A 262 -2.25 -10.80 -1.81
CA LEU A 262 -2.06 -9.58 -2.60
C LEU A 262 -3.36 -9.09 -3.26
N LEU A 263 -3.54 -7.77 -3.23
CA LEU A 263 -4.57 -7.01 -3.96
C LEU A 263 -3.90 -6.23 -5.08
N PHE A 264 -4.44 -6.32 -6.30
CA PHE A 264 -3.99 -5.53 -7.45
C PHE A 264 -5.05 -4.47 -7.76
N ILE A 265 -4.76 -3.23 -7.37
CA ILE A 265 -5.72 -2.14 -7.40
C ILE A 265 -5.39 -1.21 -8.56
N LYS A 266 -6.36 -0.92 -9.43
CA LYS A 266 -6.17 -0.01 -10.57
C LYS A 266 -5.82 1.42 -10.09
N GLY A 267 -4.82 2.01 -10.72
CA GLY A 267 -4.36 3.38 -10.49
C GLY A 267 -3.27 3.51 -9.43
N SER A 268 -2.89 4.75 -9.16
CA SER A 268 -1.84 5.10 -8.19
C SER A 268 -2.42 5.34 -6.80
N ILE A 269 -1.82 4.72 -5.79
CA ILE A 269 -2.13 5.01 -4.38
C ILE A 269 -1.05 5.95 -3.81
N GLY A 270 -1.42 6.83 -2.87
CA GLY A 270 -0.49 7.71 -2.17
C GLY A 270 0.59 6.96 -1.37
N GLY A 271 1.61 7.69 -0.94
CA GLY A 271 2.63 7.19 -0.01
C GLY A 271 3.81 6.46 -0.63
N TYR A 272 4.80 6.17 0.20
CA TYR A 272 5.98 5.39 -0.15
C TYR A 272 5.66 3.89 -0.21
N LYS A 273 6.57 3.10 -0.80
CA LYS A 273 6.54 1.65 -0.68
C LYS A 273 6.63 1.25 0.81
N ASN A 274 6.03 0.13 1.17
CA ASN A 274 5.90 -0.42 2.53
C ASN A 274 5.14 0.45 3.55
N LYS A 275 4.49 1.53 3.12
CA LYS A 275 3.56 2.26 3.98
C LYS A 275 2.20 1.57 4.00
N ILE A 276 1.52 1.68 5.15
CA ILE A 276 0.21 1.09 5.35
C ILE A 276 -0.84 1.95 4.67
N ILE A 277 -1.76 1.29 4.00
CA ILE A 277 -2.94 1.86 3.38
C ILE A 277 -4.19 1.26 4.03
N LYS A 278 -5.22 2.08 4.13
CA LYS A 278 -6.52 1.70 4.67
C LYS A 278 -7.48 1.54 3.51
N ILE A 279 -7.96 0.33 3.28
CA ILE A 279 -8.83 -0.05 2.17
C ILE A 279 -10.22 -0.34 2.74
N SER A 280 -11.25 0.30 2.20
CA SER A 280 -12.64 -0.01 2.51
C SER A 280 -13.45 -0.09 1.22
N ASP A 281 -14.69 -0.56 1.32
CA ASP A 281 -15.64 -0.47 0.22
C ASP A 281 -15.82 1.00 -0.21
N ALA A 282 -16.10 1.21 -1.51
CA ALA A 282 -16.44 2.54 -2.01
C ALA A 282 -17.72 3.08 -1.37
N LYS A 283 -17.92 4.39 -1.51
CA LYS A 283 -19.10 5.11 -0.98
C LYS A 283 -19.74 5.98 -2.06
N GLY A 284 -21.03 6.25 -1.90
CA GLY A 284 -21.79 7.13 -2.79
C GLY A 284 -21.79 6.63 -4.24
N ARG A 285 -21.59 7.54 -5.20
CA ARG A 285 -21.65 7.22 -6.64
C ARG A 285 -20.72 6.08 -7.05
N ALA A 286 -19.53 5.97 -6.43
CA ALA A 286 -18.59 4.90 -6.78
C ALA A 286 -19.03 3.51 -6.32
N PHE A 287 -19.86 3.43 -5.28
CA PHE A 287 -20.47 2.18 -4.79
C PHE A 287 -21.59 1.71 -5.73
N ASN A 288 -22.50 2.62 -6.09
CA ASN A 288 -23.65 2.33 -6.96
C ASN A 288 -23.22 1.83 -8.35
N LYS A 289 -22.03 2.19 -8.84
CA LYS A 289 -21.51 1.71 -10.13
C LYS A 289 -21.34 0.20 -10.23
N PHE A 290 -21.12 -0.50 -9.12
CA PHE A 290 -20.82 -1.95 -9.14
C PHE A 290 -21.75 -2.78 -8.26
N LYS A 291 -22.54 -2.17 -7.37
CA LYS A 291 -23.36 -2.86 -6.37
C LYS A 291 -24.20 -3.99 -6.96
N ASP A 292 -24.83 -3.75 -8.11
CA ASP A 292 -25.75 -4.72 -8.73
C ASP A 292 -25.03 -5.74 -9.64
N LYS A 293 -23.74 -5.50 -9.94
CA LYS A 293 -22.94 -6.32 -10.85
C LYS A 293 -22.11 -7.38 -10.14
N ILE A 294 -21.79 -7.16 -8.86
CA ILE A 294 -20.79 -7.94 -8.13
C ILE A 294 -21.34 -8.33 -6.78
N TYR A 295 -21.25 -9.63 -6.48
CA TYR A 295 -21.57 -10.15 -5.17
C TYR A 295 -20.49 -9.76 -4.14
N LEU A 296 -20.93 -9.14 -3.04
CA LEU A 296 -20.09 -8.81 -1.89
C LEU A 296 -20.32 -9.80 -0.76
N TYR A 297 -19.24 -10.17 -0.08
CA TYR A 297 -19.29 -11.07 1.07
C TYR A 297 -19.60 -10.30 2.36
N TYR A 298 -20.60 -10.74 3.11
CA TYR A 298 -21.00 -10.16 4.40
C TYR A 298 -21.05 -11.27 5.47
N PRO A 299 -20.44 -11.06 6.65
CA PRO A 299 -19.60 -9.92 7.05
C PRO A 299 -18.21 -9.90 6.38
N THR A 300 -17.66 -11.07 6.07
CA THR A 300 -16.40 -11.32 5.35
C THR A 300 -16.55 -12.56 4.45
N PHE A 301 -15.51 -12.90 3.69
CA PHE A 301 -15.47 -14.17 2.96
C PHE A 301 -15.23 -15.34 3.91
N ILE A 302 -16.11 -16.34 3.86
CA ILE A 302 -16.05 -17.55 4.67
C ILE A 302 -15.66 -18.72 3.76
N TYR A 303 -14.64 -19.48 4.17
CA TYR A 303 -14.23 -20.70 3.48
C TYR A 303 -15.18 -21.84 3.82
N LYS A 304 -15.69 -22.55 2.81
CA LYS A 304 -16.49 -23.76 3.00
C LYS A 304 -15.59 -24.98 3.04
N LYS A 305 -15.86 -25.90 3.97
CA LYS A 305 -15.19 -27.20 4.02
C LYS A 305 -15.36 -27.96 2.69
N ASN A 306 -14.32 -28.70 2.29
CA ASN A 306 -14.25 -29.51 1.05
C ASN A 306 -14.41 -28.74 -0.27
N ARG A 307 -14.31 -27.41 -0.27
CA ARG A 307 -14.35 -26.60 -1.49
C ARG A 307 -12.96 -26.08 -1.84
N LYS A 308 -12.50 -26.41 -3.03
CA LYS A 308 -11.30 -25.83 -3.64
C LYS A 308 -11.61 -24.45 -4.20
N TYR A 309 -10.71 -23.51 -3.97
CA TYR A 309 -10.86 -22.14 -4.48
C TYR A 309 -9.61 -21.67 -5.20
N LYS A 310 -9.77 -21.03 -6.36
CA LYS A 310 -8.66 -20.50 -7.16
C LYS A 310 -7.86 -19.45 -6.40
N ASN A 311 -6.55 -19.58 -6.40
CA ASN A 311 -5.65 -18.66 -5.69
C ASN A 311 -5.59 -17.29 -6.36
N VAL A 312 -5.54 -17.26 -7.69
CA VAL A 312 -5.61 -16.03 -8.46
C VAL A 312 -7.02 -15.87 -9.02
N ILE A 313 -7.64 -14.72 -8.73
CA ILE A 313 -8.97 -14.37 -9.25
C ILE A 313 -8.85 -13.01 -9.93
N ASP A 314 -9.10 -13.00 -11.23
CA ASP A 314 -9.18 -11.79 -12.03
C ASP A 314 -10.60 -11.23 -12.06
N MET A 315 -10.71 -9.94 -12.36
CA MET A 315 -11.99 -9.32 -12.67
C MET A 315 -12.55 -9.96 -13.95
N PRO A 316 -13.88 -10.15 -14.04
CA PRO A 316 -14.48 -10.63 -15.27
C PRO A 316 -14.20 -9.63 -16.41
N HIS A 317 -13.72 -10.16 -17.53
CA HIS A 317 -13.48 -9.39 -18.75
C HIS A 317 -14.83 -9.01 -19.39
N SER A 318 -14.83 -7.97 -20.22
CA SER A 318 -15.99 -7.70 -21.08
C SER A 318 -16.16 -8.84 -22.08
N LEU A 319 -17.42 -9.18 -22.40
CA LEU A 319 -17.74 -10.17 -23.44
C LEU A 319 -17.31 -9.70 -24.83
N GLU A 320 -17.52 -8.41 -25.10
CA GLU A 320 -17.12 -7.75 -26.34
C GLU A 320 -15.80 -6.99 -26.13
N ASP A 321 -15.02 -6.90 -27.20
CA ASP A 321 -13.81 -6.08 -27.21
C ASP A 321 -14.21 -4.60 -27.12
N PRO A 322 -13.79 -3.87 -26.07
CA PRO A 322 -14.08 -2.45 -25.97
C PRO A 322 -13.43 -1.60 -27.07
N PHE A 323 -12.51 -2.16 -27.85
CA PHE A 323 -11.85 -1.51 -28.99
C PHE A 323 -12.31 -2.04 -30.34
N LEU A 324 -13.26 -2.98 -30.37
CA LEU A 324 -13.96 -3.34 -31.60
C LEU A 324 -14.93 -2.21 -31.94
N TYR A 325 -14.45 -1.29 -32.76
CA TYR A 325 -15.33 -0.33 -33.41
C TYR A 325 -16.00 -1.06 -34.56
N ASN A 326 -17.33 -0.97 -34.65
CA ASN A 326 -18.01 -1.33 -35.88
C ASN A 326 -17.36 -0.51 -36.99
N GLU A 327 -16.84 -1.17 -38.02
CA GLU A 327 -16.40 -0.49 -39.24
C GLU A 327 -17.65 0.11 -39.87
N ILE A 328 -17.96 1.36 -39.50
CA ILE A 328 -19.00 2.12 -40.18
C ILE A 328 -18.37 2.46 -41.53
N PRO A 329 -18.85 1.91 -42.65
CA PRO A 329 -18.32 2.27 -43.95
C PRO A 329 -18.51 3.78 -44.12
N LEU A 330 -17.42 4.49 -44.45
CA LEU A 330 -17.45 5.94 -44.69
C LEU A 330 -18.44 6.35 -45.79
N TYR A 331 -18.77 5.39 -46.66
CA TYR A 331 -19.80 5.49 -47.67
C TYR A 331 -20.69 4.26 -47.55
N GLU A 332 -21.90 4.43 -47.01
CA GLU A 332 -22.97 3.53 -47.40
C GLU A 332 -23.19 3.76 -48.90
N PRO A 333 -23.08 2.75 -49.77
CA PRO A 333 -23.57 2.89 -51.12
C PRO A 333 -25.06 3.19 -50.98
N THR A 334 -25.44 4.44 -51.26
CA THR A 334 -26.83 4.81 -51.39
C THR A 334 -27.42 3.85 -52.42
N ASN A 335 -28.35 2.99 -51.97
CA ASN A 335 -29.11 2.13 -52.87
C ASN A 335 -29.74 3.04 -53.95
N LYS A 336 -29.19 2.98 -55.15
CA LYS A 336 -29.77 3.51 -56.38
C LYS A 336 -30.35 2.35 -57.17
#